data_AF-A0A933WED8-F1
#
_entry.id   AF-A0A933WED8-F1
#
_cell.length_a   1.000
_cell.length_b   1.000
_cell.length_c   1.000
_cell.angle_alpha   90.00
_cell.angle_beta   90.00
_cell.angle_gamma   90.00
#
_symmetry.space_group_name_H-M   'P 1'
#
loop_
_entity.id
_entity.type
_entity.pdbx_description
1 polymer ?
#
loop_
_entity_poly.entity_id
_entity_poly.type
_entity_poly.pdbx_seq_one_letter_code
_entity_poly.pdbx_strand_id
1 'polypeptide(L)'
;MRRIFSRTILAVLAIFMVLCRVDISWGGVFSAESQKWAPVPAGHVPGKDNGVDSGQSRGNRFHMPGEDCGICHNTTGKASRFNFSISGTIYKDRTGREPLEGAEIILKDAQGGVISMTSNAAGNFFTYTPIKSDYNGWDSLSQGAFDETNPGNWRYKAWIKYDGFVTSMATIAPVGGMSTARMGCGMHHGPTGSRGALLPGGLRTLPSYPSSDLSYKNHVLPILRNKCKTCHMPGAANPKATYPTGYTFDYSGGLDLTAYEKDALSAKGIADVVDKGSPDASALLAVPIKDSTGHAGGKFWTVDSADYKAIRQWIAEGARNN
;
A
#
# COMPACT_ATOMS: atom_id res chain seq x y z
N MET A 1 -12.77 54.24 -19.49
CA MET A 1 -12.84 53.79 -18.08
C MET A 1 -12.99 52.28 -17.85
N ARG A 2 -13.57 51.47 -18.77
CA ARG A 2 -13.77 50.02 -18.55
C ARG A 2 -12.53 49.11 -18.63
N ARG A 3 -11.39 49.58 -19.18
CA ARG A 3 -10.18 48.74 -19.36
C ARG A 3 -9.22 48.72 -18.16
N ILE A 4 -9.36 49.67 -17.21
CA ILE A 4 -8.47 49.76 -16.05
C ILE A 4 -8.93 48.80 -14.93
N PHE A 5 -10.25 48.61 -14.75
CA PHE A 5 -10.79 47.71 -13.72
C PHE A 5 -10.48 46.22 -13.93
N SER A 6 -10.28 45.77 -15.18
CA SER A 6 -10.04 44.35 -15.48
C SER A 6 -8.62 43.88 -15.14
N ARG A 7 -7.62 44.77 -15.22
CA ARG A 7 -6.21 44.42 -14.92
C ARG A 7 -5.93 44.37 -13.42
N THR A 8 -6.60 45.18 -12.63
CA THR A 8 -6.43 45.21 -11.16
C THR A 8 -7.03 43.96 -10.50
N ILE A 9 -8.17 43.45 -11.00
CA ILE A 9 -8.80 42.24 -10.47
C ILE A 9 -7.96 40.98 -10.77
N LEU A 10 -7.34 40.91 -11.96
CA LEU A 10 -6.46 39.78 -12.31
C LEU A 10 -5.16 39.76 -11.48
N ALA A 11 -4.60 40.93 -11.18
CA ALA A 11 -3.39 41.03 -10.34
C ALA A 11 -3.67 40.66 -8.88
N VAL A 12 -4.83 41.05 -8.34
CA VAL A 12 -5.24 40.67 -6.98
C VAL A 12 -5.53 39.17 -6.85
N LEU A 13 -6.13 38.54 -7.86
CA LEU A 13 -6.34 37.08 -7.91
C LEU A 13 -5.04 36.28 -8.03
N ALA A 14 -4.07 36.77 -8.79
CA ALA A 14 -2.75 36.13 -8.90
C ALA A 14 -1.94 36.25 -7.59
N ILE A 15 -2.04 37.39 -6.89
CA ILE A 15 -1.39 37.59 -5.59
C ILE A 15 -2.05 36.73 -4.50
N PHE A 16 -3.38 36.51 -4.55
CA PHE A 16 -4.07 35.63 -3.61
C PHE A 16 -3.75 34.14 -3.83
N MET A 17 -3.57 33.69 -5.08
CA MET A 17 -3.14 32.31 -5.37
C MET A 17 -1.67 32.04 -5.01
N VAL A 18 -0.80 33.05 -5.04
CA VAL A 18 0.62 32.89 -4.67
C VAL A 18 0.83 32.87 -3.15
N LEU A 19 -0.10 33.41 -2.36
CA LEU A 19 0.02 33.51 -0.89
C LEU A 19 -0.75 32.44 -0.10
N CYS A 20 -1.52 31.57 -0.76
CA CYS A 20 -2.13 30.40 -0.13
C CYS A 20 -1.43 29.10 -0.54
N ARG A 21 -0.09 29.07 -0.53
CA ARG A 21 0.58 27.81 -0.18
C ARG A 21 0.29 27.57 1.29
N VAL A 22 -0.84 26.93 1.55
CA VAL A 22 -1.06 26.25 2.82
C VAL A 22 0.01 25.17 2.83
N ASP A 23 1.16 25.46 3.41
CA ASP A 23 2.03 24.41 3.93
C ASP A 23 1.17 23.74 5.01
N ILE A 24 0.41 22.74 4.60
CA ILE A 24 -0.26 21.83 5.51
C ILE A 24 0.91 21.19 6.27
N SER A 25 1.23 21.75 7.43
CA SER A 25 2.11 21.13 8.37
C SER A 25 1.34 19.93 8.91
N TRP A 26 1.41 18.84 8.17
CA TRP A 26 0.90 17.55 8.62
C TRP A 26 1.62 17.27 9.94
N GLY A 27 0.94 17.45 11.08
CA GLY A 27 1.56 17.35 12.39
C GLY A 27 2.32 16.04 12.51
N GLY A 28 3.57 16.04 12.97
CA GLY A 28 4.44 14.86 13.03
C GLY A 28 4.64 14.14 11.68
N VAL A 29 5.90 13.86 11.29
CA VAL A 29 6.23 13.18 10.02
C VAL A 29 5.51 11.83 9.85
N PHE A 30 4.98 11.24 10.94
CA PHE A 30 4.28 9.98 11.02
C PHE A 30 2.89 10.07 11.68
N SER A 31 2.19 11.19 11.59
CA SER A 31 0.76 11.18 11.96
C SER A 31 -0.07 10.38 10.97
N ALA A 32 -1.22 9.93 11.46
CA ALA A 32 -2.28 9.30 10.71
C ALA A 32 -2.52 10.02 9.38
N GLU A 33 -2.97 11.27 9.44
CA GLU A 33 -3.41 12.01 8.28
C GLU A 33 -2.26 12.21 7.26
N SER A 34 -1.03 12.40 7.76
CA SER A 34 0.17 12.47 6.92
C SER A 34 0.52 11.14 6.23
N GLN A 35 0.05 10.00 6.73
CA GLN A 35 0.34 8.69 6.13
C GLN A 35 -0.70 8.31 5.07
N LYS A 36 -1.95 8.71 5.29
CA LYS A 36 -3.10 8.36 4.43
C LYS A 36 -3.02 8.91 3.02
N TRP A 37 -2.55 10.15 2.89
CA TRP A 37 -2.57 10.89 1.62
C TRP A 37 -1.21 11.38 1.17
N ALA A 38 -0.12 10.95 1.84
CA ALA A 38 1.20 11.42 1.46
C ALA A 38 1.52 10.99 0.02
N PRO A 39 1.86 11.95 -0.85
CA PRO A 39 2.39 11.61 -2.16
C PRO A 39 3.70 10.84 -1.98
N VAL A 40 4.10 10.12 -3.02
CA VAL A 40 5.45 9.58 -3.12
C VAL A 40 6.44 10.71 -2.85
N PRO A 41 7.40 10.56 -1.93
CA PRO A 41 8.35 11.62 -1.61
C PRO A 41 9.23 11.95 -2.82
N ALA A 42 9.52 13.23 -3.03
CA ALA A 42 10.47 13.66 -4.06
C ALA A 42 11.90 13.15 -3.76
N GLY A 43 12.75 13.12 -4.79
CA GLY A 43 14.16 12.72 -4.66
C GLY A 43 14.43 11.21 -4.65
N HIS A 44 13.37 10.41 -4.77
CA HIS A 44 13.52 8.97 -5.00
C HIS A 44 14.15 8.73 -6.39
N VAL A 45 15.05 7.74 -6.49
CA VAL A 45 15.66 7.30 -7.75
C VAL A 45 15.59 5.77 -7.77
N PRO A 46 14.92 5.14 -8.76
CA PRO A 46 14.75 3.69 -8.80
C PRO A 46 16.06 2.95 -8.61
N GLY A 47 16.10 2.13 -7.56
CA GLY A 47 17.21 1.23 -7.25
C GLY A 47 18.51 1.89 -6.77
N LYS A 48 18.51 3.19 -6.50
CA LYS A 48 19.66 3.91 -5.92
C LYS A 48 20.17 3.25 -4.64
N ASP A 49 19.26 2.71 -3.83
CA ASP A 49 19.55 2.10 -2.55
C ASP A 49 19.46 0.57 -2.58
N ASN A 50 19.42 -0.05 -3.76
CA ASN A 50 19.55 -1.51 -3.84
C ASN A 50 20.87 -1.95 -3.21
N GLY A 51 20.80 -2.95 -2.32
CA GLY A 51 21.99 -3.60 -1.84
C GLY A 51 22.74 -4.27 -3.01
N VAL A 52 24.05 -4.12 -3.02
CA VAL A 52 24.92 -4.76 -4.02
C VAL A 52 24.99 -6.25 -3.72
N ASP A 53 24.68 -7.09 -4.70
CA ASP A 53 24.90 -8.53 -4.55
C ASP A 53 26.38 -8.81 -4.35
N SER A 54 26.71 -9.45 -3.23
CA SER A 54 28.08 -9.86 -2.90
C SER A 54 28.66 -10.91 -3.85
N GLY A 55 27.84 -11.55 -4.71
CA GLY A 55 28.21 -12.72 -5.50
C GLY A 55 28.41 -13.99 -4.66
N GLN A 56 28.38 -13.88 -3.33
CA GLN A 56 28.53 -15.00 -2.40
C GLN A 56 27.23 -15.75 -2.14
N SER A 57 26.16 -15.39 -2.86
CA SER A 57 24.89 -16.11 -2.89
C SER A 57 24.99 -17.52 -3.51
N ARG A 58 26.21 -18.00 -3.82
CA ARG A 58 26.53 -19.33 -4.40
C ARG A 58 25.69 -19.62 -5.66
N GLY A 59 25.56 -18.61 -6.52
CA GLY A 59 24.80 -18.71 -7.76
C GLY A 59 23.30 -18.50 -7.60
N ASN A 60 22.79 -18.28 -6.39
CA ASN A 60 21.39 -18.03 -6.15
C ASN A 60 21.14 -16.57 -5.72
N ARG A 61 21.45 -15.62 -6.60
CA ARG A 61 21.17 -14.18 -6.43
C ARG A 61 19.68 -13.85 -6.23
N PHE A 62 18.83 -14.84 -6.47
CA PHE A 62 17.38 -14.79 -6.47
C PHE A 62 16.78 -15.70 -5.38
N HIS A 63 17.57 -16.12 -4.39
CA HIS A 63 17.17 -17.19 -3.50
C HIS A 63 15.98 -16.84 -2.63
N MET A 64 15.11 -17.84 -2.47
CA MET A 64 14.05 -17.88 -1.45
C MET A 64 13.03 -16.73 -1.54
N PRO A 65 12.40 -16.49 -2.72
CA PRO A 65 11.32 -15.51 -2.82
C PRO A 65 10.20 -15.84 -1.83
N GLY A 66 9.78 -14.84 -1.06
CA GLY A 66 8.70 -14.94 -0.07
C GLY A 66 9.07 -15.61 1.25
N GLU A 67 10.34 -15.92 1.47
CA GLU A 67 10.86 -16.35 2.76
C GLU A 67 11.36 -15.15 3.58
N ASP A 68 11.46 -15.33 4.91
CA ASP A 68 11.92 -14.29 5.84
C ASP A 68 13.42 -14.07 5.68
N CYS A 69 13.80 -13.08 4.87
CA CYS A 69 15.19 -12.71 4.65
C CYS A 69 15.92 -12.45 5.98
N GLY A 70 15.21 -11.88 6.97
CA GLY A 70 15.74 -11.56 8.30
C GLY A 70 16.14 -12.78 9.13
N ILE A 71 15.67 -13.99 8.79
CA ILE A 71 16.11 -15.22 9.50
C ILE A 71 17.61 -15.50 9.29
N CYS A 72 18.13 -15.12 8.14
CA CYS A 72 19.53 -15.32 7.75
C CYS A 72 20.32 -14.02 7.79
N HIS A 73 19.72 -12.93 7.32
CA HIS A 73 20.35 -11.62 7.12
C HIS A 73 20.17 -10.69 8.31
N ASN A 74 20.51 -11.19 9.50
CA ASN A 74 20.55 -10.43 10.75
C ASN A 74 21.93 -10.55 11.42
N THR A 75 22.20 -9.76 12.46
CA THR A 75 23.50 -9.71 13.17
C THR A 75 24.00 -11.05 13.71
N THR A 76 23.10 -12.00 13.98
CA THR A 76 23.37 -13.35 14.50
C THR A 76 23.09 -14.48 13.51
N GLY A 77 22.54 -14.16 12.34
CA GLY A 77 22.07 -15.14 11.36
C GLY A 77 23.20 -15.75 10.53
N LYS A 78 22.86 -16.81 9.77
CA LYS A 78 23.83 -17.53 8.91
C LYS A 78 24.46 -16.64 7.83
N ALA A 79 23.82 -15.52 7.49
CA ALA A 79 24.30 -14.51 6.55
C ALA A 79 24.58 -13.17 7.25
N SER A 80 25.03 -13.19 8.51
CA SER A 80 25.28 -12.00 9.33
C SER A 80 26.28 -10.99 8.74
N ARG A 81 27.18 -11.45 7.87
CA ARG A 81 28.07 -10.59 7.08
C ARG A 81 27.34 -9.72 6.04
N PHE A 82 26.06 -10.00 5.79
CA PHE A 82 25.15 -9.27 4.89
C PHE A 82 23.87 -8.90 5.63
N ASN A 83 24.00 -8.12 6.70
CA ASN A 83 22.84 -7.67 7.47
C ASN A 83 22.00 -6.67 6.66
N PHE A 84 20.75 -7.00 6.37
CA PHE A 84 19.88 -6.14 5.58
C PHE A 84 19.15 -5.14 6.47
N SER A 85 19.15 -3.88 6.04
CA SER A 85 18.37 -2.83 6.69
C SER A 85 16.91 -2.90 6.29
N ILE A 86 16.56 -3.20 5.04
CA ILE A 86 15.21 -3.64 4.60
C ILE A 86 15.40 -4.75 3.58
N SER A 87 14.46 -5.69 3.53
CA SER A 87 14.37 -6.70 2.48
C SER A 87 12.93 -7.11 2.20
N GLY A 88 12.70 -7.98 1.23
CA GLY A 88 11.40 -8.62 1.03
C GLY A 88 11.20 -9.05 -0.42
N THR A 89 9.98 -9.50 -0.71
CA THR A 89 9.57 -9.95 -2.03
C THR A 89 8.27 -9.28 -2.46
N ILE A 90 8.24 -8.77 -3.68
CA ILE A 90 7.04 -8.24 -4.35
C ILE A 90 6.49 -9.30 -5.30
N TYR A 91 5.17 -9.44 -5.36
CA TYR A 91 4.50 -10.37 -6.26
C TYR A 91 3.44 -9.67 -7.08
N LYS A 92 3.08 -10.29 -8.20
CA LYS A 92 1.97 -9.85 -9.05
C LYS A 92 0.61 -10.19 -8.44
N ASP A 93 0.58 -11.19 -7.56
CA ASP A 93 -0.64 -11.78 -7.02
C ASP A 93 -0.60 -11.96 -5.49
N ARG A 94 -1.77 -11.99 -4.85
CA ARG A 94 -1.92 -12.14 -3.39
C ARG A 94 -1.59 -13.55 -2.88
N THR A 95 -1.49 -14.53 -3.77
CA THR A 95 -1.07 -15.89 -3.39
C THR A 95 0.44 -16.02 -3.30
N GLY A 96 1.19 -15.00 -3.73
CA GLY A 96 2.66 -14.98 -3.68
C GLY A 96 3.28 -16.00 -4.62
N ARG A 97 2.67 -16.25 -5.78
CA ARG A 97 3.12 -17.28 -6.74
C ARG A 97 3.97 -16.72 -7.87
N GLU A 98 3.65 -15.53 -8.35
CA GLU A 98 4.35 -14.89 -9.46
C GLU A 98 5.13 -13.67 -8.96
N PRO A 99 6.47 -13.76 -8.87
CA PRO A 99 7.28 -12.63 -8.45
C PRO A 99 7.18 -11.45 -9.41
N LEU A 100 7.36 -10.24 -8.89
CA LEU A 100 7.33 -9.03 -9.67
C LEU A 100 8.71 -8.39 -9.77
N GLU A 101 9.30 -8.45 -10.96
CA GLU A 101 10.53 -7.73 -11.32
C GLU A 101 10.25 -6.26 -11.63
N GLY A 102 11.19 -5.38 -11.28
CA GLY A 102 11.19 -3.98 -11.71
C GLY A 102 10.24 -3.06 -10.93
N ALA A 103 9.58 -3.56 -9.88
CA ALA A 103 8.82 -2.69 -8.98
C ALA A 103 9.78 -1.79 -8.20
N GLU A 104 9.43 -0.50 -8.09
CA GLU A 104 10.14 0.44 -7.24
C GLU A 104 9.52 0.42 -5.83
N ILE A 105 10.33 0.15 -4.81
CA ILE A 105 9.98 0.20 -3.40
C ILE A 105 10.60 1.47 -2.83
N ILE A 106 9.77 2.41 -2.43
CA ILE A 106 10.20 3.71 -1.90
C ILE A 106 9.84 3.75 -0.44
N LEU A 107 10.81 4.10 0.41
CA LEU A 107 10.62 4.30 1.84
C LEU A 107 10.92 5.74 2.21
N LYS A 108 10.16 6.27 3.17
CA LYS A 108 10.50 7.50 3.87
C LYS A 108 10.65 7.19 5.36
N ASP A 109 11.79 7.56 5.91
CA ASP A 109 12.13 7.35 7.31
C ASP A 109 11.68 8.53 8.21
N ALA A 110 11.88 8.39 9.53
CA ALA A 110 11.56 9.39 10.57
C ALA A 110 12.23 10.74 10.37
N GLN A 111 13.45 10.73 9.83
CA GLN A 111 14.25 11.94 9.61
C GLN A 111 13.98 12.55 8.23
N GLY A 112 13.09 11.95 7.45
CA GLY A 112 12.75 12.39 6.10
C GLY A 112 13.69 11.84 5.02
N GLY A 113 14.61 10.94 5.37
CA GLY A 113 15.43 10.21 4.42
C GLY A 113 14.56 9.38 3.47
N VAL A 114 14.91 9.42 2.18
CA VAL A 114 14.21 8.67 1.12
C VAL A 114 15.12 7.57 0.62
N ILE A 115 14.63 6.34 0.71
CA ILE A 115 15.31 5.12 0.26
C ILE A 115 14.51 4.56 -0.90
N SER A 116 15.15 4.25 -2.03
CA SER A 116 14.47 3.63 -3.18
C SER A 116 15.22 2.41 -3.69
N MET A 117 14.52 1.28 -3.73
CA MET A 117 15.02 -0.02 -4.21
C MET A 117 14.18 -0.47 -5.40
N THR A 118 14.75 -1.34 -6.23
CA THR A 118 14.03 -2.03 -7.29
C THR A 118 14.03 -3.54 -7.04
N SER A 119 12.90 -4.21 -7.26
CA SER A 119 12.81 -5.66 -7.16
C SER A 119 13.48 -6.35 -8.35
N ASN A 120 14.15 -7.46 -8.08
CA ASN A 120 14.84 -8.26 -9.09
C ASN A 120 13.91 -9.30 -9.75
N ALA A 121 14.43 -10.15 -10.63
CA ALA A 121 13.66 -11.18 -11.35
C ALA A 121 12.89 -12.17 -10.45
N ALA A 122 13.30 -12.35 -9.19
CA ALA A 122 12.58 -13.15 -8.20
C ALA A 122 11.69 -12.30 -7.28
N GLY A 123 11.42 -11.05 -7.65
CA GLY A 123 10.64 -10.12 -6.85
C GLY A 123 11.37 -9.61 -5.60
N ASN A 124 12.61 -10.06 -5.37
CA ASN A 124 13.34 -9.74 -4.16
C ASN A 124 13.94 -8.34 -4.25
N PHE A 125 13.91 -7.61 -3.13
CA PHE A 125 14.61 -6.34 -2.95
C PHE A 125 15.28 -6.35 -1.58
N PHE A 126 16.37 -5.61 -1.45
CA PHE A 126 17.03 -5.38 -0.17
C PHE A 126 17.89 -4.12 -0.22
N THR A 127 18.24 -3.59 0.94
CA THR A 127 19.15 -2.47 1.10
C THR A 127 20.01 -2.64 2.34
N TYR A 128 21.22 -2.08 2.30
CA TYR A 128 22.08 -1.90 3.47
C TYR A 128 21.90 -0.52 4.11
N THR A 129 21.23 0.42 3.41
CA THR A 129 21.04 1.79 3.86
C THR A 129 20.37 1.83 5.22
N PRO A 130 21.01 2.38 6.26
CA PRO A 130 20.42 2.46 7.59
C PRO A 130 19.08 3.22 7.55
N ILE A 131 18.07 2.69 8.23
CA ILE A 131 16.76 3.33 8.33
C ILE A 131 16.65 4.00 9.68
N LYS A 132 16.32 5.29 9.67
CA LYS A 132 15.99 6.03 10.89
C LYS A 132 14.50 5.92 11.11
N SER A 133 14.06 4.87 11.77
CA SER A 133 12.62 4.64 11.93
C SER A 133 12.02 5.46 13.07
N ASP A 134 10.72 5.72 12.97
CA ASP A 134 10.00 6.39 14.03
C ASP A 134 9.64 5.34 15.08
N TYR A 135 10.29 5.43 16.23
CA TYR A 135 10.16 4.53 17.39
C TYR A 135 8.98 4.92 18.30
N ASN A 136 8.21 5.96 17.96
CA ASN A 136 6.98 6.29 18.68
C ASN A 136 5.94 5.20 18.40
N GLY A 137 5.79 4.26 19.34
CA GLY A 137 5.14 2.96 19.16
C GLY A 137 3.74 2.95 18.53
N TRP A 138 3.42 1.79 17.96
CA TRP A 138 2.07 1.38 17.57
C TRP A 138 1.27 1.05 18.83
N ASP A 139 0.65 2.07 19.42
CA ASP A 139 -0.45 1.97 20.39
C ASP A 139 -0.17 1.30 21.76
N SER A 140 -0.92 1.78 22.75
CA SER A 140 -1.17 1.34 24.13
C SER A 140 -1.40 -0.15 24.39
N LEU A 141 -1.40 -1.01 23.36
CA LEU A 141 -1.51 -2.47 23.46
C LEU A 141 -0.15 -3.16 23.62
N SER A 142 0.93 -2.55 23.17
CA SER A 142 2.28 -2.93 23.58
C SER A 142 2.73 -2.00 24.69
N GLN A 143 2.55 -2.39 25.95
CA GLN A 143 3.13 -1.71 27.12
C GLN A 143 4.68 -1.73 27.15
N GLY A 144 5.33 -1.87 26.00
CA GLY A 144 6.77 -1.82 25.86
C GLY A 144 7.23 -0.37 25.77
N ALA A 145 8.16 0.01 26.64
CA ALA A 145 8.79 1.32 26.62
C ALA A 145 9.40 1.63 25.24
N PHE A 146 9.41 2.93 24.90
CA PHE A 146 10.17 3.51 23.80
C PHE A 146 11.57 2.90 23.72
N ASP A 147 11.88 2.21 22.63
CA ASP A 147 13.17 1.54 22.48
C ASP A 147 13.69 1.69 21.05
N GLU A 148 14.63 2.62 20.87
CA GLU A 148 15.37 2.85 19.63
C GLU A 148 16.24 1.63 19.23
N THR A 149 16.55 0.76 20.19
CA THR A 149 17.34 -0.45 19.99
C THR A 149 16.50 -1.66 19.56
N ASN A 150 15.16 -1.50 19.52
CA ASN A 150 14.23 -2.53 19.09
C ASN A 150 13.58 -2.19 17.74
N PRO A 151 14.14 -2.67 16.61
CA PRO A 151 13.52 -2.63 15.28
C PRO A 151 12.09 -3.17 15.26
N GLY A 152 11.74 -4.04 16.20
CA GLY A 152 10.38 -4.50 16.46
C GLY A 152 9.38 -3.43 16.86
N ASN A 153 9.71 -2.14 16.87
CA ASN A 153 8.77 -1.03 17.08
C ASN A 153 8.88 0.05 15.99
N TRP A 154 9.70 -0.19 14.97
CA TRP A 154 10.07 0.79 13.96
C TRP A 154 8.95 1.04 12.94
N ARG A 155 8.58 2.31 12.75
CA ARG A 155 7.63 2.74 11.72
C ARG A 155 8.31 3.46 10.56
N TYR A 156 7.89 3.13 9.35
CA TYR A 156 8.34 3.77 8.11
C TYR A 156 7.15 3.91 7.15
N LYS A 157 7.20 4.90 6.25
CA LYS A 157 6.23 5.02 5.16
C LYS A 157 6.79 4.30 3.95
N ALA A 158 5.94 3.56 3.24
CA ALA A 158 6.34 2.86 2.05
C ALA A 158 5.37 3.13 0.90
N TRP A 159 5.92 3.18 -0.31
CA TRP A 159 5.18 3.21 -1.56
C TRP A 159 5.75 2.16 -2.51
N ILE A 160 4.88 1.56 -3.31
CA ILE A 160 5.28 0.72 -4.42
C ILE A 160 4.84 1.40 -5.70
N LYS A 161 5.78 1.54 -6.63
CA LYS A 161 5.49 2.03 -7.98
C LYS A 161 5.80 0.97 -9.00
N TYR A 162 4.87 0.77 -9.93
CA TYR A 162 5.05 -0.13 -11.06
C TYR A 162 4.09 0.27 -12.16
N ASP A 163 4.58 0.37 -13.39
CA ASP A 163 3.76 0.67 -14.58
C ASP A 163 2.85 1.91 -14.41
N GLY A 164 3.39 2.94 -13.76
CA GLY A 164 2.67 4.18 -13.45
C GLY A 164 1.57 4.05 -12.39
N PHE A 165 1.41 2.90 -11.75
CA PHE A 165 0.58 2.75 -10.56
C PHE A 165 1.38 3.05 -9.30
N VAL A 166 0.68 3.54 -8.27
CA VAL A 166 1.24 3.80 -6.95
C VAL A 166 0.32 3.20 -5.90
N THR A 167 0.90 2.34 -5.06
CA THR A 167 0.25 1.83 -3.86
C THR A 167 0.96 2.43 -2.65
N SER A 168 0.26 3.23 -1.85
CA SER A 168 0.72 3.73 -0.56
C SER A 168 0.50 2.66 0.52
N MET A 169 1.44 2.54 1.45
CA MET A 169 1.30 1.68 2.61
C MET A 169 1.03 2.56 3.82
N ALA A 170 -0.23 2.55 4.26
CA ALA A 170 -0.67 3.41 5.34
C ALA A 170 -0.01 3.06 6.67
N THR A 171 0.43 1.81 6.88
CA THR A 171 1.16 1.40 8.09
C THR A 171 1.70 -0.02 7.90
N ILE A 172 3.00 -0.26 8.12
CA ILE A 172 3.53 -1.63 8.24
C ILE A 172 3.68 -1.91 9.73
N ALA A 173 3.17 -3.07 10.17
CA ALA A 173 3.33 -3.57 11.52
C ALA A 173 4.83 -3.58 11.91
N PRO A 174 5.13 -3.48 13.20
CA PRO A 174 6.50 -3.55 13.70
C PRO A 174 7.35 -4.66 13.07
N VAL A 175 8.61 -4.34 12.83
CA VAL A 175 9.59 -5.27 12.29
C VAL A 175 10.07 -6.24 13.38
N GLY A 176 9.30 -7.30 13.61
CA GLY A 176 9.79 -8.50 14.27
C GLY A 176 9.13 -8.85 15.59
N GLY A 177 8.74 -10.13 15.67
CA GLY A 177 8.61 -10.82 16.94
C GLY A 177 10.01 -11.14 17.49
N MET A 178 10.28 -10.55 18.66
CA MET A 178 11.33 -10.81 19.65
C MET A 178 12.53 -11.66 19.19
N SER A 179 13.58 -11.00 18.67
CA SER A 179 14.98 -11.15 19.15
C SER A 179 16.06 -10.67 18.16
N THR A 180 15.75 -10.29 16.92
CA THR A 180 16.63 -9.48 16.02
C THR A 180 15.88 -9.18 14.72
N ALA A 181 16.15 -8.01 14.13
CA ALA A 181 15.39 -7.33 13.07
C ALA A 181 14.84 -8.25 11.95
N ARG A 182 13.51 -8.44 11.90
CA ARG A 182 12.82 -9.20 10.84
C ARG A 182 12.29 -8.28 9.75
N MET A 183 13.19 -7.68 8.99
CA MET A 183 12.84 -6.68 7.98
C MET A 183 12.24 -7.35 6.75
N GLY A 184 10.92 -7.21 6.57
CA GLY A 184 10.48 -7.09 5.18
C GLY A 184 9.09 -6.57 4.87
N CYS A 185 9.06 -5.66 3.90
CA CYS A 185 7.82 -5.06 3.40
C CYS A 185 6.93 -6.10 2.69
N GLY A 186 7.47 -7.26 2.28
CA GLY A 186 6.79 -8.32 1.53
C GLY A 186 6.19 -9.48 2.33
N MET A 187 6.13 -9.40 3.67
CA MET A 187 5.79 -10.54 4.52
C MET A 187 4.77 -10.21 5.61
N HIS A 188 3.60 -9.71 5.23
CA HIS A 188 2.44 -9.77 6.11
C HIS A 188 1.71 -11.10 5.85
N HIS A 189 1.89 -12.12 6.69
CA HIS A 189 0.95 -13.24 6.66
C HIS A 189 -0.42 -12.71 7.09
N GLY A 190 -1.40 -12.73 6.18
CA GLY A 190 -2.78 -12.55 6.61
C GLY A 190 -3.15 -13.64 7.62
N PRO A 191 -4.07 -13.38 8.56
CA PRO A 191 -4.46 -14.35 9.61
C PRO A 191 -4.97 -15.70 9.07
N THR A 192 -5.27 -15.78 7.77
CA THR A 192 -5.68 -17.00 7.06
C THR A 192 -4.56 -17.64 6.23
N GLY A 193 -3.28 -17.37 6.53
CA GLY A 193 -2.14 -17.99 5.86
C GLY A 193 -1.80 -17.46 4.47
N SER A 194 -2.46 -16.40 3.98
CA SER A 194 -2.07 -15.75 2.72
C SER A 194 -0.75 -15.00 2.93
N ARG A 195 0.30 -15.35 2.18
CA ARG A 195 1.53 -14.54 2.09
C ARG A 195 1.13 -13.15 1.58
N GLY A 196 1.32 -12.11 2.38
CA GLY A 196 0.97 -10.74 2.03
C GLY A 196 1.94 -10.24 0.98
N ALA A 197 1.65 -10.58 -0.26
CA ALA A 197 2.30 -9.95 -1.39
C ALA A 197 2.03 -8.45 -1.35
N LEU A 198 3.11 -7.68 -1.51
CA LEU A 198 3.00 -6.30 -1.93
C LEU A 198 2.52 -6.26 -3.37
N LEU A 199 1.38 -5.63 -3.59
CA LEU A 199 0.69 -5.60 -4.87
C LEU A 199 0.78 -4.21 -5.49
N PRO A 200 1.37 -4.06 -6.67
CA PRO A 200 1.12 -2.87 -7.48
C PRO A 200 -0.29 -2.96 -8.06
N GLY A 201 -1.01 -1.86 -7.96
CA GLY A 201 -2.40 -1.78 -8.38
C GLY A 201 -2.68 -2.39 -9.75
N GLY A 202 -1.88 -2.07 -10.76
CA GLY A 202 -2.19 -2.31 -12.18
C GLY A 202 -2.20 -3.73 -12.71
N LEU A 203 -1.78 -4.73 -11.93
CA LEU A 203 -1.68 -6.11 -12.42
C LEU A 203 -3.02 -6.84 -12.35
N ARG A 204 -3.33 -7.69 -13.33
CA ARG A 204 -4.56 -8.49 -13.34
C ARG A 204 -4.58 -9.52 -12.20
N THR A 205 -5.72 -9.73 -11.57
CA THR A 205 -5.85 -10.70 -10.46
C THR A 205 -5.98 -12.13 -10.96
N LEU A 206 -6.72 -12.36 -12.04
CA LEU A 206 -6.93 -13.67 -12.63
C LEU A 206 -6.27 -13.77 -14.01
N PRO A 207 -5.88 -14.97 -14.48
CA PRO A 207 -5.29 -15.16 -15.81
C PRO A 207 -6.22 -14.68 -16.95
N SER A 208 -7.53 -14.82 -16.76
CA SER A 208 -8.56 -14.43 -17.72
C SER A 208 -9.90 -14.23 -17.02
N TYR A 209 -10.83 -13.56 -17.71
CA TYR A 209 -12.22 -13.38 -17.31
C TYR A 209 -13.16 -13.87 -18.41
N PRO A 210 -14.32 -14.48 -18.09
CA PRO A 210 -15.31 -14.85 -19.10
C PRO A 210 -15.82 -13.64 -19.89
N SER A 211 -16.21 -13.86 -21.14
CA SER A 211 -16.81 -12.82 -22.00
C SER A 211 -18.25 -12.45 -21.61
N SER A 212 -18.90 -13.27 -20.77
CA SER A 212 -20.25 -13.05 -20.23
C SER A 212 -20.45 -13.87 -18.96
N ASP A 213 -21.44 -13.51 -18.14
CA ASP A 213 -21.86 -14.24 -16.93
C ASP A 213 -20.75 -14.34 -15.88
N LEU A 214 -20.19 -13.18 -15.53
CA LEU A 214 -19.20 -13.13 -14.46
C LEU A 214 -19.84 -13.52 -13.12
N SER A 215 -19.36 -14.61 -12.54
CA SER A 215 -19.65 -14.94 -11.14
C SER A 215 -19.02 -13.95 -10.17
N TYR A 216 -19.82 -13.44 -9.23
CA TYR A 216 -19.32 -12.66 -8.11
C TYR A 216 -18.27 -13.44 -7.32
N LYS A 217 -18.56 -14.69 -6.94
CA LYS A 217 -17.65 -15.49 -6.09
C LYS A 217 -16.36 -15.89 -6.78
N ASN A 218 -16.42 -16.22 -8.06
CA ASN A 218 -15.28 -16.80 -8.79
C ASN A 218 -14.42 -15.75 -9.51
N HIS A 219 -14.97 -14.57 -9.83
CA HIS A 219 -14.25 -13.57 -10.64
C HIS A 219 -14.09 -12.22 -9.95
N VAL A 220 -15.14 -11.70 -9.32
CA VAL A 220 -15.12 -10.36 -8.70
C VAL A 220 -14.52 -10.39 -7.30
N LEU A 221 -15.01 -11.30 -6.44
CA LEU A 221 -14.53 -11.45 -5.07
C LEU A 221 -13.02 -11.71 -4.99
N PRO A 222 -12.38 -12.49 -5.88
CA PRO A 222 -10.92 -12.58 -5.93
C PRO A 222 -10.24 -11.23 -6.14
N ILE A 223 -10.74 -10.36 -7.02
CA ILE A 223 -10.18 -9.01 -7.25
C ILE A 223 -10.29 -8.17 -5.97
N LEU A 224 -11.47 -8.15 -5.34
CA LEU A 224 -11.71 -7.35 -4.14
C LEU A 224 -10.91 -7.88 -2.94
N ARG A 225 -10.80 -9.20 -2.81
CA ARG A 225 -9.89 -9.83 -1.83
C ARG A 225 -8.45 -9.53 -2.13
N ASN A 226 -8.03 -9.46 -3.39
CA ASN A 226 -6.66 -9.17 -3.77
C ASN A 226 -6.30 -7.72 -3.43
N LYS A 227 -7.10 -6.76 -3.89
CA LYS A 227 -6.74 -5.33 -3.93
C LYS A 227 -7.33 -4.49 -2.80
N CYS A 228 -8.50 -4.86 -2.27
CA CYS A 228 -9.29 -3.97 -1.42
C CYS A 228 -9.38 -4.46 0.04
N LYS A 229 -9.48 -5.78 0.26
CA LYS A 229 -9.77 -6.38 1.58
C LYS A 229 -8.86 -5.89 2.70
N THR A 230 -7.58 -5.63 2.44
CA THR A 230 -6.64 -5.24 3.50
C THR A 230 -7.06 -3.95 4.23
N CYS A 231 -7.73 -3.02 3.53
CA CYS A 231 -8.25 -1.79 4.11
C CYS A 231 -9.78 -1.80 4.29
N HIS A 232 -10.49 -2.77 3.69
CA HIS A 232 -11.94 -2.91 3.72
C HIS A 232 -12.34 -4.25 4.38
N MET A 233 -12.21 -4.34 5.71
CA MET A 233 -12.54 -5.53 6.50
C MET A 233 -13.77 -5.28 7.39
N PRO A 234 -14.62 -6.31 7.60
CA PRO A 234 -15.71 -6.23 8.58
C PRO A 234 -15.17 -6.29 10.02
N GLY A 235 -15.88 -5.64 10.96
CA GLY A 235 -15.53 -5.63 12.38
C GLY A 235 -15.36 -4.22 12.93
N ALA A 236 -15.49 -4.06 14.26
CA ALA A 236 -15.21 -2.81 14.99
C ALA A 236 -13.73 -2.66 15.42
N ALA A 237 -12.91 -3.68 15.11
CA ALA A 237 -11.62 -3.90 15.76
C ALA A 237 -10.40 -3.92 14.83
N ASN A 238 -10.56 -3.90 13.49
CA ASN A 238 -9.39 -4.03 12.63
C ASN A 238 -9.58 -3.37 11.26
N PRO A 239 -8.72 -2.41 10.86
CA PRO A 239 -7.50 -1.92 11.50
C PRO A 239 -7.74 -0.55 12.13
N LYS A 240 -7.98 -0.48 13.45
CA LYS A 240 -7.84 0.80 14.14
C LYS A 240 -6.36 1.13 14.25
N ALA A 241 -5.84 2.00 13.39
CA ALA A 241 -4.50 2.53 13.60
C ALA A 241 -4.64 3.77 14.50
N THR A 242 -4.50 3.59 15.80
CA THR A 242 -4.47 4.69 16.78
C THR A 242 -3.04 5.18 16.91
N TYR A 243 -2.85 6.48 16.65
CA TYR A 243 -1.56 7.14 16.70
C TYR A 243 -1.35 7.74 18.10
N PRO A 244 -0.09 7.93 18.54
CA PRO A 244 0.24 8.57 19.81
C PRO A 244 -0.37 9.98 20.01
N THR A 245 -0.78 10.64 18.93
CA THR A 245 -1.50 11.91 18.97
C THR A 245 -2.97 11.78 19.39
N GLY A 246 -3.44 10.57 19.73
CA GLY A 246 -4.83 10.27 20.07
C GLY A 246 -5.77 10.13 18.87
N TYR A 247 -5.23 10.17 17.65
CA TYR A 247 -6.02 10.05 16.43
C TYR A 247 -6.11 8.59 15.98
N THR A 248 -7.31 8.09 15.72
CA THR A 248 -7.55 6.71 15.27
C THR A 248 -8.03 6.67 13.84
N PHE A 249 -7.34 5.93 12.97
CA PHE A 249 -7.93 5.51 11.70
C PHE A 249 -8.85 4.34 11.93
N ASP A 250 -10.13 4.58 11.81
CA ASP A 250 -11.13 3.54 11.85
C ASP A 250 -11.48 3.10 10.42
N TYR A 251 -10.83 2.06 9.90
CA TYR A 251 -11.35 1.36 8.69
C TYR A 251 -12.36 0.26 9.06
N SER A 252 -12.72 0.17 10.34
CA SER A 252 -13.64 -0.81 10.89
C SER A 252 -15.09 -0.33 10.68
N GLY A 253 -16.02 -1.25 10.45
CA GLY A 253 -17.46 -0.96 10.35
C GLY A 253 -17.96 -0.16 9.13
N GLY A 254 -17.11 0.31 8.21
CA GLY A 254 -17.51 1.30 7.19
C GLY A 254 -17.92 0.78 5.80
N LEU A 255 -17.18 -0.16 5.21
CA LEU A 255 -17.48 -0.77 3.91
C LEU A 255 -16.77 -2.12 3.80
N ASP A 256 -17.52 -3.22 3.75
CA ASP A 256 -17.00 -4.57 3.55
C ASP A 256 -17.02 -4.93 2.06
N LEU A 257 -15.84 -5.01 1.45
CA LEU A 257 -15.67 -5.42 0.05
C LEU A 257 -15.43 -6.94 -0.09
N THR A 258 -15.72 -7.71 0.95
CA THR A 258 -15.68 -9.17 0.96
C THR A 258 -17.06 -9.81 1.11
N ALA A 259 -18.05 -9.03 1.50
CA ALA A 259 -19.45 -9.41 1.57
C ALA A 259 -20.26 -8.71 0.48
N TYR A 260 -21.13 -9.46 -0.19
CA TYR A 260 -21.97 -8.91 -1.26
C TYR A 260 -23.00 -7.92 -0.68
N GLU A 261 -23.73 -8.36 0.35
CA GLU A 261 -24.55 -7.52 1.21
C GLU A 261 -23.76 -7.10 2.45
N LYS A 262 -24.23 -6.09 3.18
CA LYS A 262 -23.66 -5.74 4.48
C LYS A 262 -23.77 -6.91 5.47
N ASP A 263 -22.68 -7.17 6.20
CA ASP A 263 -22.66 -8.05 7.38
C ASP A 263 -23.07 -7.25 8.65
N ALA A 264 -23.47 -7.94 9.72
CA ALA A 264 -23.78 -7.36 11.03
C ALA A 264 -22.64 -6.49 11.61
N LEU A 265 -21.40 -6.74 11.18
CA LEU A 265 -20.21 -5.99 11.60
C LEU A 265 -19.79 -4.88 10.62
N SER A 266 -20.62 -4.55 9.61
CA SER A 266 -20.34 -3.54 8.58
C SER A 266 -21.55 -2.67 8.27
N ALA A 267 -21.33 -1.39 7.97
CA ALA A 267 -22.41 -0.47 7.59
C ALA A 267 -22.88 -0.65 6.14
N LYS A 268 -21.97 -1.08 5.25
CA LYS A 268 -22.18 -1.22 3.81
C LYS A 268 -21.49 -2.48 3.28
N GLY A 269 -22.12 -3.13 2.32
CA GLY A 269 -21.52 -4.18 1.48
C GLY A 269 -21.23 -3.66 0.08
N ILE A 270 -20.89 -4.58 -0.83
CA ILE A 270 -20.60 -4.24 -2.24
C ILE A 270 -21.84 -3.69 -2.95
N ALA A 271 -23.03 -4.23 -2.67
CA ALA A 271 -24.28 -3.78 -3.27
C ALA A 271 -24.56 -2.28 -3.04
N ASP A 272 -24.02 -1.70 -1.96
CA ASP A 272 -24.19 -0.27 -1.61
C ASP A 272 -23.28 0.69 -2.39
N VAL A 273 -22.31 0.17 -3.15
CA VAL A 273 -21.29 0.98 -3.87
C VAL A 273 -21.27 0.69 -5.37
N VAL A 274 -22.29 -0.03 -5.85
CA VAL A 274 -22.49 -0.40 -7.25
C VAL A 274 -23.74 0.28 -7.80
N ASP A 275 -23.59 0.94 -8.94
CA ASP A 275 -24.67 1.47 -9.75
C ASP A 275 -24.85 0.59 -11.00
N LYS A 276 -25.92 -0.20 -11.01
CA LYS A 276 -26.25 -1.12 -12.11
C LYS A 276 -26.66 -0.38 -13.38
N GLY A 277 -27.21 0.83 -13.26
CA GLY A 277 -27.62 1.65 -14.40
C GLY A 277 -26.45 2.41 -15.02
N SER A 278 -25.42 2.68 -14.22
CA SER A 278 -24.20 3.37 -14.66
C SER A 278 -22.95 2.71 -14.04
N PRO A 279 -22.47 1.59 -14.64
CA PRO A 279 -21.32 0.86 -14.10
C PRO A 279 -20.13 1.74 -13.79
N ASP A 280 -19.77 2.65 -14.70
CA ASP A 280 -18.61 3.53 -14.58
C ASP A 280 -18.75 4.60 -13.48
N ALA A 281 -20.00 4.93 -13.09
CA ALA A 281 -20.28 5.83 -11.96
C ALA A 281 -20.27 5.11 -10.61
N SER A 282 -20.21 3.77 -10.60
CA SER A 282 -20.11 2.99 -9.37
C SER A 282 -18.88 3.43 -8.58
N ALA A 283 -19.06 3.77 -7.31
CA ALA A 283 -17.95 4.14 -6.42
C ALA A 283 -16.87 3.04 -6.38
N LEU A 284 -17.30 1.77 -6.50
CA LEU A 284 -16.41 0.62 -6.63
C LEU A 284 -15.37 0.77 -7.75
N LEU A 285 -15.72 1.37 -8.89
CA LEU A 285 -14.83 1.57 -10.03
C LEU A 285 -14.17 2.96 -10.03
N ALA A 286 -14.95 4.00 -9.77
CA ALA A 286 -14.54 5.39 -9.93
C ALA A 286 -13.56 5.87 -8.85
N VAL A 287 -13.69 5.38 -7.61
CA VAL A 287 -12.83 5.81 -6.50
C VAL A 287 -11.40 5.27 -6.61
N PRO A 288 -11.14 3.99 -6.91
CA PRO A 288 -9.78 3.45 -6.98
C PRO A 288 -9.07 3.58 -8.34
N ILE A 289 -9.66 4.27 -9.33
CA ILE A 289 -9.04 4.46 -10.65
C ILE A 289 -7.81 5.37 -10.58
N LYS A 290 -6.80 5.12 -11.43
CA LYS A 290 -5.50 5.82 -11.50
C LYS A 290 -5.61 7.34 -11.47
N ASP A 291 -6.60 7.88 -12.17
CA ASP A 291 -6.77 9.33 -12.33
C ASP A 291 -7.65 9.97 -11.25
N SER A 292 -8.15 9.20 -10.26
CA SER A 292 -8.91 9.78 -9.15
C SER A 292 -7.99 10.46 -8.14
N THR A 293 -8.49 11.46 -7.44
CA THR A 293 -7.70 12.21 -6.44
C THR A 293 -7.96 11.78 -4.99
N GLY A 294 -8.93 10.90 -4.73
CA GLY A 294 -9.53 10.74 -3.40
C GLY A 294 -9.56 9.33 -2.81
N HIS A 295 -8.61 8.43 -3.14
CA HIS A 295 -8.54 7.10 -2.51
C HIS A 295 -7.21 6.84 -1.81
N ALA A 296 -7.26 6.66 -0.49
CA ALA A 296 -6.08 6.58 0.38
C ALA A 296 -5.35 5.24 0.29
N GLY A 297 -6.09 4.18 -0.06
CA GLY A 297 -5.54 2.83 -0.23
C GLY A 297 -4.72 2.67 -1.51
N GLY A 298 -4.50 3.74 -2.28
CA GLY A 298 -3.79 3.70 -3.55
C GLY A 298 -4.69 3.56 -4.77
N LYS A 299 -4.06 3.44 -5.93
CA LYS A 299 -4.74 3.34 -7.23
C LYS A 299 -4.53 1.98 -7.85
N PHE A 300 -5.62 1.34 -8.25
CA PHE A 300 -5.62 -0.08 -8.59
C PHE A 300 -5.82 -0.39 -10.06
N TRP A 301 -6.37 0.52 -10.85
CA TRP A 301 -6.64 0.23 -12.26
C TRP A 301 -6.83 1.49 -13.09
N THR A 302 -6.75 1.32 -14.41
CA THR A 302 -7.28 2.24 -15.43
C THR A 302 -8.53 1.62 -16.06
N VAL A 303 -9.24 2.37 -16.89
CA VAL A 303 -10.36 1.84 -17.69
C VAL A 303 -9.97 0.66 -18.59
N ASP A 304 -8.68 0.55 -18.91
CA ASP A 304 -8.15 -0.51 -19.76
C ASP A 304 -7.76 -1.79 -19.03
N SER A 305 -7.67 -1.73 -17.70
CA SER A 305 -7.25 -2.86 -16.88
C SER A 305 -8.25 -4.02 -16.96
N ALA A 306 -7.75 -5.26 -17.01
CA ALA A 306 -8.59 -6.46 -17.10
C ALA A 306 -9.57 -6.55 -15.91
N ASP A 307 -9.08 -6.29 -14.69
CA ASP A 307 -9.88 -6.32 -13.46
C ASP A 307 -10.99 -5.25 -13.47
N TYR A 308 -10.69 -4.05 -13.97
CA TYR A 308 -11.68 -2.98 -14.15
C TYR A 308 -12.78 -3.41 -15.12
N LYS A 309 -12.38 -3.91 -16.30
CA LYS A 309 -13.31 -4.36 -17.34
C LYS A 309 -14.19 -5.52 -16.83
N ALA A 310 -13.61 -6.44 -16.07
CA ALA A 310 -14.33 -7.56 -15.45
C ALA A 310 -15.39 -7.09 -14.43
N ILE A 311 -15.02 -6.19 -13.51
CA ILE A 311 -15.96 -5.64 -12.53
C ILE A 311 -17.04 -4.82 -13.24
N ARG A 312 -16.67 -3.94 -14.17
CA ARG A 312 -17.61 -3.14 -14.98
C ARG A 312 -18.62 -4.01 -15.70
N GLN A 313 -18.15 -5.08 -16.34
CA GLN A 313 -19.01 -6.03 -17.04
C GLN A 313 -19.96 -6.72 -16.05
N TRP A 314 -19.46 -7.24 -14.93
CA TRP A 314 -20.31 -7.85 -13.91
C TRP A 314 -21.40 -6.89 -13.41
N ILE A 315 -21.08 -5.62 -13.22
CA ILE A 315 -22.07 -4.59 -12.85
C ILE A 315 -23.12 -4.41 -13.94
N ALA A 316 -22.68 -4.30 -15.21
CA ALA A 316 -23.56 -4.17 -16.37
C ALA A 316 -24.47 -5.41 -16.57
N GLU A 317 -24.02 -6.59 -16.14
CA GLU A 317 -24.79 -7.84 -16.14
C GLU A 317 -25.80 -7.94 -14.97
N GLY A 318 -25.91 -6.87 -14.17
CA GLY A 318 -26.83 -6.74 -13.06
C GLY A 318 -26.21 -6.97 -11.68
N ALA A 319 -24.88 -7.07 -11.61
CA ALA A 319 -24.10 -7.31 -10.40
C ALA A 319 -24.64 -8.51 -9.60
N ARG A 320 -24.73 -9.69 -10.21
CA ARG A 320 -25.39 -10.86 -9.58
C ARG A 320 -24.53 -11.45 -8.46
N ASN A 321 -25.17 -11.97 -7.41
CA ASN A 321 -24.52 -12.74 -6.34
C ASN A 321 -24.55 -14.25 -6.63
N ASN A 322 -23.90 -14.66 -7.71
CA ASN A 322 -23.78 -16.05 -8.18
C ASN A 322 -22.49 -16.72 -7.66
#